data_AF-A0A7C2S440-F1
#
_entry.id   AF-A0A7C2S440-F1
#
_cell.length_a   1.000
_cell.length_b   1.000
_cell.length_c   1.000
_cell.angle_alpha   90.00
_cell.angle_beta   90.00
_cell.angle_gamma   90.00
#
_symmetry.space_group_name_H-M   'P 1'
#
loop_
_entity.id
_entity.type
_entity.pdbx_description
1 polymer ?
#
loop_
_entity_poly.entity_id
_entity_poly.type
_entity_poly.pdbx_seq_one_letter_code
_entity_poly.pdbx_strand_id
1 'polypeptide(L)'
;MPLGMVELARAREAAQAILETLQLDGYLFEVEPAESGWRVRIECAIPGGWATVEIEVDADTLVDSRNDGALRQQLVEAWRPRLAHCKVSPQADLKGGARTPD
;
A
#
# COMPACT_ATOMS: atom_id res chain seq x y z
N MET A 1 -19.48 0.48 -14.59
CA MET A 1 -19.02 1.62 -15.42
C MET A 1 -17.56 1.37 -15.77
N PRO A 2 -17.07 1.69 -16.98
CA PRO A 2 -15.64 1.61 -17.27
C PRO A 2 -14.93 2.70 -16.47
N LEU A 3 -14.15 2.30 -15.47
CA LEU A 3 -13.35 3.23 -14.67
C LEU A 3 -12.32 3.90 -15.60
N GLY A 4 -12.40 5.22 -15.73
CA GLY A 4 -11.58 5.99 -16.68
C GLY A 4 -10.15 6.23 -16.18
N MET A 5 -9.25 6.65 -17.08
CA MET A 5 -7.84 6.98 -16.75
C MET A 5 -7.71 8.03 -15.62
N VAL A 6 -8.64 9.00 -15.59
CA VAL A 6 -8.70 10.02 -14.53
C VAL A 6 -9.10 9.41 -13.18
N GLU A 7 -10.02 8.44 -13.18
CA GLU A 7 -10.44 7.77 -11.95
C GLU A 7 -9.35 6.85 -11.42
N LEU A 8 -8.63 6.15 -12.31
CA LEU A 8 -7.46 5.36 -11.93
C LEU A 8 -6.38 6.22 -11.26
N ALA A 9 -6.09 7.41 -11.83
CA ALA A 9 -5.13 8.33 -11.22
C ALA A 9 -5.57 8.75 -9.80
N ARG A 10 -6.86 9.07 -9.61
CA ARG A 10 -7.42 9.41 -8.29
C ARG A 10 -7.38 8.24 -7.32
N ALA A 11 -7.75 7.04 -7.77
CA ALA A 11 -7.69 5.83 -6.96
C ALA A 11 -6.26 5.53 -6.50
N ARG A 12 -5.28 5.71 -7.41
CA ARG A 12 -3.86 5.54 -7.10
C ARG A 12 -3.37 6.56 -6.06
N GLU A 13 -3.72 7.84 -6.21
CA GLU A 13 -3.40 8.87 -5.22
C GLU A 13 -4.02 8.57 -3.85
N ALA A 14 -5.29 8.13 -3.83
CA ALA A 14 -5.98 7.77 -2.60
C ALA A 14 -5.32 6.58 -1.88
N ALA A 15 -5.03 5.51 -2.63
CA ALA A 15 -4.34 4.33 -2.12
C ALA A 15 -2.95 4.70 -1.58
N GLN A 16 -2.20 5.55 -2.30
CA GLN A 16 -0.90 6.05 -1.83
C GLN A 16 -1.00 6.76 -0.48
N ALA A 17 -1.95 7.68 -0.31
CA ALA A 17 -2.13 8.41 0.94
C ALA A 17 -2.45 7.50 2.13
N ILE A 18 -3.24 6.43 1.91
CA ILE A 18 -3.53 5.41 2.92
C ILE A 18 -2.27 4.62 3.29
N LEU A 19 -1.50 4.16 2.29
CA LEU A 19 -0.27 3.40 2.51
C LEU A 19 0.82 4.23 3.20
N GLU A 20 0.95 5.51 2.86
CA GLU A 20 1.84 6.47 3.53
C GLU A 20 1.45 6.65 5.00
N THR A 21 0.15 6.71 5.30
CA THR A 21 -0.36 6.78 6.69
C THR A 21 -0.06 5.50 7.47
N LEU A 22 -0.03 4.35 6.80
CA LEU A 22 0.31 3.07 7.41
C LEU A 22 1.81 2.91 7.71
N GLN A 23 2.66 3.74 7.11
CA GLN A 23 4.12 3.75 7.27
C GLN A 23 4.72 2.35 7.05
N LEU A 24 4.44 1.76 5.88
CA LEU A 24 5.01 0.47 5.50
C LEU A 24 6.48 0.63 5.09
N ASP A 25 7.27 -0.41 5.32
CA ASP A 25 8.69 -0.43 4.96
C ASP A 25 8.90 -1.08 3.61
N GLY A 26 9.49 -0.34 2.66
CA GLY A 26 9.91 -0.84 1.36
C GLY A 26 8.82 -1.61 0.60
N TYR A 27 7.89 -0.89 -0.03
CA TYR A 27 6.77 -1.48 -0.77
C TYR A 27 6.66 -0.98 -2.21
N LEU A 28 6.07 -1.80 -3.06
CA LEU A 28 5.51 -1.48 -4.35
C LEU A 28 4.00 -1.65 -4.28
N PHE A 29 3.25 -0.89 -5.07
CA PHE A 29 1.82 -1.08 -5.17
C PHE A 29 1.29 -0.74 -6.56
N GLU A 30 0.22 -1.44 -6.92
CA GLU A 30 -0.52 -1.25 -8.16
C GLU A 30 -2.01 -1.14 -7.84
N VAL A 31 -2.72 -0.37 -8.66
CA VAL A 31 -4.18 -0.22 -8.58
C VAL A 31 -4.76 -0.61 -9.93
N GLU A 32 -5.66 -1.58 -9.91
CA GLU A 32 -6.28 -2.14 -11.10
C GLU A 32 -7.80 -2.13 -10.96
N PRO A 33 -8.55 -1.96 -12.05
CA PRO A 33 -10.00 -2.13 -12.03
C PRO A 33 -10.38 -3.58 -11.68
N ALA A 34 -11.38 -3.75 -10.84
CA ALA A 34 -11.93 -5.05 -10.41
C ALA A 34 -13.46 -5.05 -10.55
N GLU A 35 -14.09 -6.23 -10.40
CA GLU A 35 -15.55 -6.37 -10.58
C GLU A 35 -16.35 -5.45 -9.66
N SER A 36 -15.89 -5.22 -8.44
CA SER A 36 -16.55 -4.42 -7.41
C SER A 36 -15.86 -3.08 -7.10
N GLY A 37 -15.01 -2.57 -8.01
CA GLY A 37 -14.32 -1.29 -7.84
C GLY A 37 -12.85 -1.37 -8.19
N TRP A 38 -11.98 -1.21 -7.20
CA TRP A 38 -10.53 -1.25 -7.36
C TRP A 38 -9.92 -2.44 -6.62
N ARG A 39 -8.94 -3.08 -7.25
CA ARG A 39 -8.00 -3.97 -6.57
C ARG A 39 -6.70 -3.22 -6.35
N VAL A 40 -6.24 -3.21 -5.11
CA VAL A 40 -4.94 -2.68 -4.73
C VAL A 40 -4.05 -3.85 -4.40
N ARG A 41 -3.03 -4.07 -5.22
CA ARG A 41 -1.99 -5.07 -5.00
C ARG A 41 -0.80 -4.37 -4.35
N ILE A 42 -0.37 -4.84 -3.18
CA ILE A 42 0.79 -4.33 -2.45
C ILE A 42 1.83 -5.45 -2.39
N GLU A 43 3.05 -5.17 -2.79
CA GLU A 43 4.20 -6.05 -2.62
C GLU A 43 5.17 -5.40 -1.65
N CYS A 44 5.44 -6.06 -0.52
CA CYS A 44 6.26 -5.49 0.55
C CYS A 44 7.39 -6.44 0.95
N ALA A 45 8.52 -5.85 1.36
CA ALA A 45 9.63 -6.61 1.90
C ALA A 45 9.26 -7.23 3.26
N ILE A 46 9.61 -8.50 3.44
CA ILE A 46 9.44 -9.24 4.70
C ILE A 46 10.74 -10.01 5.03
N PRO A 47 10.94 -10.46 6.29
CA PRO A 47 12.06 -11.34 6.59
C PRO A 47 12.06 -12.57 5.68
N GLY A 48 13.13 -12.73 4.90
CA GLY A 48 13.29 -13.87 3.99
C GLY A 48 12.67 -13.71 2.60
N GLY A 49 12.16 -12.52 2.22
CA GLY A 49 11.72 -12.28 0.84
C GLY A 49 10.70 -11.15 0.68
N TRP A 50 9.71 -11.40 -0.17
CA TRP A 50 8.63 -10.48 -0.50
C TRP A 50 7.29 -11.13 -0.21
N ALA A 51 6.34 -10.34 0.26
CA ALA A 51 4.95 -10.74 0.41
C ALA A 51 4.05 -9.88 -0.48
N THR A 52 3.03 -10.51 -1.07
CA THR A 52 1.99 -9.84 -1.85
C THR A 52 0.68 -9.84 -1.06
N VAL A 53 0.03 -8.68 -0.96
CA VAL A 53 -1.29 -8.50 -0.36
C VAL A 53 -2.21 -7.87 -1.38
N GLU A 54 -3.35 -8.48 -1.64
CA GLU A 54 -4.38 -7.95 -2.53
C GLU A 54 -5.61 -7.52 -1.73
N ILE A 55 -6.05 -6.27 -1.94
CA ILE A 55 -7.18 -5.66 -1.24
C ILE A 55 -8.17 -5.14 -2.28
N GLU A 56 -9.39 -5.69 -2.28
CA GLU A 56 -10.49 -5.11 -3.05
C GLU A 56 -11.20 -4.04 -2.24
N VAL A 57 -11.52 -2.93 -2.90
CA VAL A 57 -12.17 -1.77 -2.29
C VAL A 57 -13.14 -1.17 -3.30
N ASP A 58 -14.28 -0.71 -2.78
CA ASP A 58 -15.28 -0.02 -3.56
C ASP A 58 -14.71 1.27 -4.21
N ALA A 59 -15.19 1.56 -5.43
CA ALA A 59 -14.66 2.64 -6.25
C ALA A 59 -14.85 4.02 -5.61
N ASP A 60 -16.07 4.28 -5.15
CA ASP A 60 -16.44 5.56 -4.56
C ASP A 60 -15.75 5.72 -3.20
N THR A 61 -15.75 4.66 -2.39
CA THR A 61 -15.10 4.64 -1.08
C THR A 61 -13.61 5.00 -1.16
N LEU A 62 -12.87 4.42 -2.11
CA LEU A 62 -11.45 4.71 -2.27
C LEU A 62 -11.24 6.15 -2.76
N VAL A 63 -11.98 6.59 -3.78
CA VAL A 63 -11.80 7.92 -4.38
C VAL A 63 -12.22 9.04 -3.41
N ASP A 64 -13.32 8.86 -2.68
CA ASP A 64 -13.86 9.85 -1.75
C ASP A 64 -12.97 10.05 -0.52
N SER A 65 -12.22 9.02 -0.12
CA SER A 65 -11.24 9.11 0.98
C SER A 65 -10.14 10.17 0.78
N ARG A 66 -9.96 10.65 -0.46
CA ARG A 66 -9.08 11.80 -0.74
C ARG A 66 -9.54 13.06 -0.03
N ASN A 67 -10.86 13.28 -0.01
CA ASN A 67 -11.47 14.49 0.54
C ASN A 67 -12.14 14.24 1.89
N ASP A 68 -12.48 12.99 2.21
CA ASP A 68 -13.08 12.59 3.48
C ASP A 68 -12.04 11.92 4.40
N GLY A 69 -11.61 12.66 5.42
CA GLY A 69 -10.66 12.17 6.42
C GLY A 69 -11.19 11.03 7.28
N ALA A 70 -12.50 10.95 7.51
CA ALA A 70 -13.11 9.87 8.28
C ALA A 70 -13.12 8.57 7.47
N LEU A 71 -13.49 8.63 6.17
CA LEU A 71 -13.39 7.48 5.27
C LEU A 71 -11.94 7.03 5.11
N ARG A 72 -11.00 7.96 4.97
CA ARG A 72 -9.57 7.62 4.92
C ARG A 72 -9.13 6.88 6.18
N GLN A 73 -9.52 7.34 7.36
CA GLN A 73 -9.15 6.68 8.60
C GLN A 73 -9.79 5.28 8.72
N GLN A 74 -11.04 5.11 8.27
CA GLN A 74 -11.68 3.79 8.22
C GLN A 74 -10.90 2.82 7.32
N LEU A 75 -10.46 3.26 6.14
CA LEU A 75 -9.64 2.45 5.24
C LEU A 75 -8.28 2.12 5.87
N VAL A 76 -7.62 3.08 6.52
CA VAL A 76 -6.37 2.85 7.26
C VAL A 76 -6.56 1.76 8.32
N GLU A 77 -7.61 1.86 9.15
CA GLU A 77 -7.87 0.85 10.18
C GLU A 77 -8.21 -0.53 9.58
N ALA A 78 -8.94 -0.57 8.46
CA ALA A 78 -9.26 -1.82 7.77
C ALA A 78 -8.03 -2.48 7.13
N TRP A 79 -7.09 -1.69 6.60
CA TRP A 79 -5.92 -2.19 5.89
C TRP A 79 -4.76 -2.53 6.83
N ARG A 80 -4.66 -1.84 7.98
CA ARG A 80 -3.60 -2.06 8.97
C ARG A 80 -3.38 -3.52 9.37
N PRO A 81 -4.39 -4.31 9.77
CA PRO A 81 -4.16 -5.71 10.14
C PRO A 81 -3.71 -6.57 8.96
N ARG A 82 -4.16 -6.25 7.74
CA ARG A 82 -3.79 -6.99 6.52
C ARG A 82 -2.35 -6.74 6.10
N LEU A 83 -1.83 -5.55 6.42
CA LEU A 83 -0.48 -5.11 6.08
C LEU A 83 0.47 -5.11 7.29
N ALA A 84 0.07 -5.73 8.41
CA ALA A 84 0.87 -5.74 9.63
C ALA A 84 2.24 -6.41 9.42
N HIS A 85 2.31 -7.43 8.57
CA HIS A 85 3.58 -8.09 8.22
C HIS A 85 4.46 -7.27 7.28
N CYS A 86 3.96 -6.16 6.71
CA CYS A 86 4.72 -5.26 5.84
C CYS A 86 5.40 -4.11 6.62
N LYS A 87 5.20 -4.02 7.93
CA LYS A 87 5.81 -3.01 8.80
C LYS A 87 7.22 -3.38 9.27
N VAL A 88 7.91 -4.25 8.52
CA VAL A 88 9.20 -4.78 8.97
C VAL A 88 10.33 -3.93 8.41
N SER A 89 10.91 -3.12 9.28
CA SER A 89 12.20 -2.47 9.05
C SER A 89 13.33 -3.40 9.49
N PRO A 90 14.10 -4.01 8.58
CA PRO A 90 15.48 -4.40 8.84
C PRO A 90 16.41 -3.25 8.45
N GLN A 91 16.21 -2.03 8.98
CA GLN A 91 17.23 -0.97 8.86
C GLN A 91 18.49 -1.27 9.70
N ALA A 92 18.59 -2.43 10.37
CA ALA A 92 19.71 -2.78 11.27
C ALA A 92 20.83 -3.63 10.66
N ASP A 93 20.66 -4.29 9.49
CA ASP A 93 21.63 -5.32 9.05
C ASP A 93 22.60 -4.90 7.92
N LEU A 94 22.57 -3.66 7.42
CA LEU A 94 23.46 -3.23 6.33
C LEU A 94 24.24 -1.92 6.58
N LYS A 95 24.46 -1.54 7.85
CA LYS A 95 25.56 -0.64 8.25
C LYS A 95 26.57 -1.40 9.11
N GLY A 96 27.39 -2.25 8.52
CA GLY A 96 28.43 -2.95 9.31
C GLY A 96 29.23 -4.01 8.59
N GLY A 97 29.75 -3.73 7.39
CA GLY A 97 30.69 -4.62 6.71
C GLY A 97 31.77 -3.81 6.03
N ALA A 98 32.69 -3.26 6.83
CA ALA A 98 33.84 -2.53 6.35
C ALA A 98 34.63 -3.37 5.33
N ARG A 99 35.00 -2.69 4.24
CA ARG A 99 35.93 -3.12 3.21
C ARG A 99 37.32 -3.39 3.82
N THR A 100 37.98 -4.46 3.33
CA THR A 100 39.41 -4.89 3.45
C THR A 100 39.90 -5.43 4.81
N PRO A 101 40.62 -6.58 4.82
CA PRO A 101 42.03 -6.72 4.39
C PRO A 101 42.22 -7.88 3.37
N ASP A 102 43.32 -8.11 2.66
CA ASP A 102 44.75 -7.74 2.71
C ASP A 102 45.26 -7.55 1.27
#